data_AF-A0A929WC51-F1
#
_entry.id   AF-A0A929WC51-F1
#
_cell.length_a   1.000
_cell.length_b   1.000
_cell.length_c   1.000
_cell.angle_alpha   90.00
_cell.angle_beta   90.00
_cell.angle_gamma   90.00
#
_symmetry.space_group_name_H-M   'P 1'
#
loop_
_entity.id
_entity.type
_entity.pdbx_description
1 polymer ?
#
loop_
_entity_poly.entity_id
_entity_poly.type
_entity_poly.pdbx_seq_one_letter_code
_entity_poly.pdbx_strand_id
1 'polypeptide(L)'
;VINGAQDDKLVFVISDRPNEELRSFILDTLDRSATRIKSSGLYSKDDKEMLFLVVSNKEIPAVKLKVQEVDPKAFVVVTDAHATYGEGWRPLATAGELQAE
;
A
#
# COMPACT_ATOMS: atom_id res chain seq x y z
N VAL A 1 25.38 -15.53 -0.66
CA VAL A 1 24.84 -14.19 -0.93
C VAL A 1 23.47 -14.13 -0.28
N ILE A 2 23.33 -13.37 0.81
CA ILE A 2 22.01 -13.08 1.36
C ILE A 2 21.47 -11.97 0.47
N ASN A 3 20.74 -12.32 -0.59
CA ASN A 3 19.93 -11.32 -1.29
C ASN A 3 18.99 -10.76 -0.22
N GLY A 4 19.21 -9.51 0.19
CA GLY A 4 18.33 -8.81 1.12
C GLY A 4 16.93 -8.90 0.56
N ALA A 5 16.10 -9.75 1.18
CA ALA A 5 14.81 -10.10 0.63
C ALA A 5 14.02 -8.82 0.37
N GLN A 6 13.49 -8.70 -0.83
CA GLN A 6 12.63 -7.61 -1.26
C GLN A 6 11.36 -7.63 -0.40
N ASP A 7 11.43 -6.94 0.74
CA ASP A 7 10.39 -6.99 1.79
C ASP A 7 9.27 -5.97 1.52
N ASP A 8 9.49 -5.01 0.64
CA ASP A 8 8.50 -3.98 0.31
C ASP A 8 7.50 -4.50 -0.72
N LYS A 9 6.22 -4.39 -0.39
CA LYS A 9 5.10 -4.71 -1.26
C LYS A 9 4.29 -3.47 -1.53
N LEU A 10 4.01 -3.21 -2.80
CA LEU A 10 3.01 -2.24 -3.19
C LEU A 10 1.63 -2.89 -3.16
N VAL A 11 0.71 -2.25 -2.46
CA VAL A 11 -0.65 -2.72 -2.23
C VAL A 11 -1.64 -1.70 -2.79
N PHE A 12 -2.63 -2.20 -3.51
CA PHE A 12 -3.84 -1.46 -3.83
C PHE A 12 -5.03 -2.13 -3.15
N VAL A 13 -5.78 -1.38 -2.36
CA VAL A 13 -7.09 -1.83 -1.85
C VAL A 13 -8.16 -1.10 -2.62
N ILE A 14 -9.11 -1.82 -3.22
CA ILE A 14 -10.22 -1.26 -4.00
C ILE A 14 -11.53 -1.65 -3.33
N SER A 15 -12.37 -0.66 -3.03
CA SER A 15 -13.69 -0.83 -2.42
C SER A 15 -14.72 0.07 -3.10
N ASP A 16 -15.99 -0.36 -3.07
CA ASP A 16 -17.13 0.42 -3.54
C ASP A 16 -17.52 1.56 -2.58
N ARG A 17 -16.90 1.62 -1.39
CA ARG A 17 -17.21 2.62 -0.38
C ARG A 17 -15.97 3.02 0.43
N PRO A 18 -15.94 4.26 0.94
CA PRO A 18 -14.99 4.65 1.96
C PRO A 18 -15.06 3.76 3.22
N ASN A 19 -13.92 3.32 3.73
CA ASN A 19 -13.85 2.54 4.98
C ASN A 19 -12.94 3.21 6.02
N GLU A 20 -13.53 3.91 7.00
CA GLU A 20 -12.77 4.63 8.02
C GLU A 20 -11.97 3.70 8.93
N GLU A 21 -12.53 2.54 9.29
CA GLU A 21 -11.81 1.55 10.10
C GLU A 21 -10.56 1.01 9.39
N LEU A 22 -10.63 0.81 8.07
CA LEU A 22 -9.45 0.43 7.29
C LEU A 22 -8.39 1.53 7.30
N ARG A 23 -8.82 2.80 7.19
CA ARG A 23 -7.91 3.95 7.23
C ARG A 23 -7.22 4.08 8.59
N SER A 24 -7.98 4.00 9.69
CA SER A 24 -7.42 4.00 11.04
C SER A 24 -6.50 2.81 11.28
N PHE A 25 -6.85 1.62 10.79
CA PHE A 25 -5.94 0.48 10.85
C PHE A 25 -4.60 0.75 10.14
N ILE A 26 -4.65 1.33 8.93
CA ILE A 26 -3.44 1.68 8.18
C ILE A 26 -2.61 2.76 8.91
N LEU A 27 -3.25 3.83 9.36
CA LEU A 27 -2.56 4.98 9.97
C LEU A 27 -2.08 4.69 11.38
N ASP A 28 -2.93 4.09 12.23
CA ASP A 28 -2.71 4.01 13.67
C ASP A 28 -2.16 2.65 14.11
N THR A 29 -2.54 1.56 13.41
CA THR A 29 -2.10 0.20 13.77
C THR A 29 -0.86 -0.24 13.01
N LEU A 30 -0.82 0.00 11.70
CA LEU A 30 0.35 -0.32 10.89
C LEU A 30 1.43 0.76 10.94
N ASP A 31 1.10 1.98 11.38
CA ASP A 31 1.98 3.15 11.31
C ASP A 31 2.49 3.37 9.87
N ARG A 32 1.56 3.30 8.92
CA ARG A 32 1.82 3.47 7.48
C ARG A 32 0.97 4.60 6.92
N SER A 33 1.54 5.35 5.98
CA SER A 33 0.77 6.26 5.14
C SER A 33 0.12 5.53 3.96
N ALA A 34 -1.02 6.03 3.49
CA ALA A 34 -1.62 5.62 2.23
C ALA A 34 -2.07 6.84 1.43
N THR A 35 -2.04 6.72 0.10
CA THR A 35 -2.62 7.71 -0.81
C THR A 35 -3.99 7.23 -1.26
N ARG A 36 -5.01 8.07 -1.07
CA ARG A 36 -6.34 7.81 -1.60
C ARG A 36 -6.43 8.29 -3.05
N ILE A 37 -6.81 7.39 -3.95
CA ILE A 37 -7.00 7.64 -5.37
C ILE A 37 -8.50 7.61 -5.67
N LYS A 38 -9.01 8.67 -6.30
CA LYS A 38 -10.38 8.67 -6.83
C LYS A 38 -10.44 7.74 -8.04
N SER A 39 -11.35 6.78 -8.01
CA SER A 39 -11.50 5.78 -9.07
C SER A 39 -12.97 5.55 -9.40
N SER A 40 -13.25 4.93 -10.55
CA SER A 40 -14.61 4.63 -11.00
C SER A 40 -14.67 3.20 -11.54
N GLY A 41 -15.78 2.51 -11.29
CA GLY A 41 -16.05 1.23 -11.93
C GLY A 41 -16.18 1.36 -13.45
N LEU A 42 -15.50 0.48 -14.19
CA LEU A 42 -15.59 0.49 -15.65
C LEU A 42 -17.00 0.14 -16.15
N TYR A 43 -17.63 -0.85 -15.52
CA TYR A 43 -18.99 -1.29 -15.84
C TYR A 43 -20.05 -0.43 -15.15
N SER A 44 -19.99 -0.30 -13.81
CA SER A 44 -21.06 0.34 -13.04
C SER A 44 -21.06 1.87 -13.10
N LYS A 45 -19.91 2.49 -13.45
CA LYS A 45 -19.68 3.95 -13.41
C LYS A 45 -19.76 4.58 -12.02
N ASP A 46 -19.93 3.79 -10.98
CA ASP A 46 -19.94 4.30 -9.61
C ASP A 46 -18.54 4.66 -9.15
N ASP A 47 -18.46 5.67 -8.30
CA ASP A 47 -17.26 6.06 -7.58
C ASP A 47 -16.77 4.89 -6.71
N LYS A 48 -15.46 4.69 -6.69
CA LYS A 48 -14.77 3.71 -5.86
C LYS A 48 -13.67 4.37 -5.06
N GLU A 49 -13.43 3.84 -3.87
CA GLU A 49 -12.25 4.17 -3.10
C GLU A 49 -11.12 3.21 -3.47
N MET A 50 -9.98 3.78 -3.86
CA MET A 50 -8.73 3.05 -4.02
C MET A 50 -7.70 3.61 -3.04
N LEU A 51 -7.08 2.74 -2.25
CA LEU A 51 -5.96 3.07 -1.38
C LEU A 51 -4.67 2.49 -1.96
N PHE A 52 -3.69 3.35 -2.20
CA PHE A 52 -2.33 3.00 -2.60
C PHE A 52 -1.43 3.09 -1.38
N LEU A 53 -0.74 2.01 -1.04
CA LEU A 53 0.19 1.99 0.09
C LEU A 53 1.32 1.00 -0.13
N VAL A 54 2.46 1.27 0.49
CA VAL A 54 3.57 0.33 0.56
C VAL A 54 3.61 -0.24 1.97
N VAL A 55 3.78 -1.56 2.08
CA VAL A 55 3.83 -2.30 3.34
C VAL A 55 4.94 -3.33 3.28
N SER A 56 5.36 -3.84 4.44
CA SER A 56 6.27 -5.00 4.46
C SER A 56 5.53 -6.29 4.08
N ASN A 57 6.24 -7.31 3.60
CA ASN A 57 5.66 -8.61 3.27
C ASN A 57 4.97 -9.26 4.48
N LYS A 58 5.45 -8.95 5.70
CA LYS A 58 4.89 -9.42 6.97
C LYS A 58 3.56 -8.76 7.33
N GLU A 59 3.29 -7.55 6.81
CA GLU A 59 2.05 -6.79 7.05
C GLU A 59 0.91 -7.25 6.12
N ILE A 60 1.22 -7.88 4.97
CA ILE A 60 0.23 -8.31 3.97
C ILE A 60 -0.90 -9.17 4.55
N PRO A 61 -0.64 -10.20 5.39
CA PRO A 61 -1.72 -10.99 5.97
C PRO A 61 -2.69 -10.15 6.81
N ALA A 62 -2.17 -9.20 7.60
CA ALA A 62 -2.99 -8.33 8.45
C ALA A 62 -3.86 -7.38 7.60
N VAL A 63 -3.30 -6.81 6.52
CA VAL A 63 -4.07 -5.99 5.57
C VAL A 63 -5.20 -6.80 4.94
N LYS A 64 -4.92 -8.01 4.44
CA LYS A 64 -5.95 -8.87 3.82
C LYS A 64 -7.07 -9.21 4.80
N LEU A 65 -6.72 -9.54 6.05
CA LEU A 65 -7.70 -9.84 7.09
C LEU A 65 -8.58 -8.62 7.41
N LYS A 66 -7.97 -7.44 7.62
CA LYS A 66 -8.74 -6.22 7.91
C LYS A 66 -9.65 -5.83 6.75
N VAL A 67 -9.17 -5.92 5.50
CA VAL A 67 -10.01 -5.66 4.31
C VAL A 67 -11.20 -6.62 4.27
N GLN A 68 -10.98 -7.92 4.49
CA GLN A 68 -12.07 -8.91 4.52
C GLN A 68 -13.09 -8.66 5.63
N GLU A 69 -12.64 -8.14 6.79
CA GLU A 69 -13.49 -7.83 7.94
C GLU A 69 -14.39 -6.62 7.66
N VAL A 70 -13.83 -5.53 7.11
CA VAL A 70 -14.54 -4.26 6.91
C VAL A 70 -15.35 -4.22 5.61
N ASP A 71 -14.88 -4.89 4.57
CA ASP A 71 -15.56 -4.99 3.28
C ASP A 71 -15.24 -6.30 2.54
N PRO A 72 -16.05 -7.34 2.74
CA PRO A 72 -15.92 -8.62 2.03
C PRO A 72 -16.02 -8.55 0.50
N LYS A 73 -16.50 -7.43 -0.07
CA LYS A 73 -16.59 -7.24 -1.53
C LYS A 73 -15.38 -6.50 -2.09
N ALA A 74 -14.56 -5.88 -1.24
CA ALA A 74 -13.31 -5.26 -1.65
C ALA A 74 -12.31 -6.32 -2.11
N PHE A 75 -11.32 -5.88 -2.89
CA PHE A 75 -10.21 -6.74 -3.29
C PHE A 75 -8.88 -6.01 -3.16
N VAL A 76 -7.81 -6.80 -3.05
CA VAL A 76 -6.46 -6.30 -2.81
C VAL A 76 -5.54 -6.81 -3.92
N VAL A 77 -4.82 -5.89 -4.57
CA VAL A 77 -3.74 -6.21 -5.50
C VAL A 77 -2.42 -6.02 -4.77
N VAL A 78 -1.54 -7.02 -4.81
CA VAL A 78 -0.22 -6.98 -4.19
C VAL A 78 0.82 -7.21 -5.28
N THR A 79 1.81 -6.33 -5.37
CA THR A 79 2.94 -6.46 -6.30
C THR A 79 4.25 -6.12 -5.58
N ASP A 80 5.35 -6.68 -6.09
CA ASP A 80 6.67 -6.41 -5.52
C ASP A 80 7.12 -5.00 -5.88
N ALA A 81 7.59 -4.24 -4.88
CA ALA A 81 8.24 -2.96 -5.10
C ALA A 81 9.75 -3.21 -5.30
N HIS A 82 10.32 -2.84 -6.45
CA HIS A 82 11.75 -3.01 -6.70
C HIS A 82 12.59 -2.25 -5.67
N ALA A 83 12.24 -0.98 -5.46
CA ALA A 83 12.78 -0.21 -4.35
C ALA A 83 11.84 0.91 -3.92
N THR A 84 11.73 1.09 -2.61
CA THR A 84 10.99 2.19 -1.98
C THR A 84 12.00 3.11 -1.31
N TYR A 85 11.83 4.42 -1.53
CA TYR A 85 12.68 5.45 -0.96
C TYR A 85 11.84 6.56 -0.32
N GLY A 86 12.37 7.20 0.72
CA GLY A 86 11.73 8.30 1.44
C GLY A 86 11.63 8.04 2.93
N GLU A 87 10.83 8.87 3.61
CA GLU A 87 10.57 8.73 5.05
C GLU A 87 9.93 7.36 5.37
N GLY A 88 10.47 6.68 6.38
CA GLY A 88 10.06 5.31 6.73
C GLY A 88 10.63 4.20 5.83
N TRP A 89 11.40 4.54 4.79
CA TRP A 89 12.02 3.62 3.83
C TRP A 89 13.51 3.91 3.66
N ARG A 90 14.13 3.39 2.59
CA ARG A 90 15.51 3.74 2.25
C ARG A 90 15.61 5.24 1.97
N PRO A 91 16.67 5.94 2.42
CA PRO A 91 16.81 7.35 2.13
C PRO A 91 16.96 7.58 0.62
N LEU A 92 16.40 8.69 0.13
CA LEU A 92 16.75 9.19 -1.20
C LEU A 92 18.21 9.63 -1.17
N ALA A 93 18.98 9.30 -2.22
CA ALA A 93 20.36 9.76 -2.35
C ALA A 93 20.41 11.29 -2.27
N THR A 94 21.35 11.81 -1.50
CA THR A 94 21.56 13.26 -1.44
C THR A 94 22.34 13.72 -2.66
N ALA A 95 22.20 14.98 -3.05
CA ALA A 95 22.82 15.52 -4.27
C ALA A 95 24.35 15.34 -4.33
N GLY A 96 25.03 15.13 -3.18
CA GLY A 96 26.47 14.86 -3.11
C GLY A 96 26.88 13.40 -3.28
N GLU A 97 25.93 12.46 -3.29
CA GLU A 97 26.16 11.01 -3.34
C GLU A 97 25.84 10.40 -4.71
N LEU A 98 25.39 11.21 -5.66
CA LEU A 98 25.17 10.82 -7.06
C LEU A 98 26.51 10.62 -7.78
N GLN A 99 27.33 9.66 -7.34
CA GLN A 99 28.33 9.04 -8.20
C GLN A 99 27.64 7.93 -8.97
N ALA A 100 27.70 8.06 -10.30
CA ALA A 100 26.99 7.21 -11.26
C ALA A 100 27.25 5.71 -11.02
N GLU A 101 26.17 4.95 -10.89
CA GLU A 101 26.16 3.52 -11.24
C GLU A 101 26.13 3.36 -12.77
#